data_AF-A0AAF0MRY9-F1
#
_entry.id   AF-A0AAF0MRY9-F1
#
_cell.length_a   1.000
_cell.length_b   1.000
_cell.length_c   1.000
_cell.angle_alpha   90.00
_cell.angle_beta   90.00
_cell.angle_gamma   90.00
#
_symmetry.space_group_name_H-M   'P 1'
#
loop_
_entity.id
_entity.type
_entity.pdbx_description
1 polymer ?
#
loop_
_entity_poly.entity_id
_entity_poly.type
_entity_poly.pdbx_seq_one_letter_code
_entity_poly.pdbx_strand_id
1 'polypeptide(L)'
;MKPGIISEWDYEEYIDRAYGRGADLKETKLWKPTYERGFVCPDDNGGWLAFAYDGRRYRFLGTYGFDDVFEPEEEDPYEKRDRMLAEADRASGPDGIDILRELYLDPDFRQDTTPIGLRIAEDPDCIRWIKDYWAYVQWNEHGNEASLSEIEFGGFVQDILDPSYATEYLLCNFPFSTKREMDLADRLKVLSRRYSG
;
A
#
# COMPACT_ATOMS: atom_id res chain seq x y z
N MET A 1 0.91 -36.75 -10.81
CA MET A 1 1.73 -37.23 -11.96
C MET A 1 3.17 -37.43 -11.47
N LYS A 2 3.87 -38.52 -11.84
CA LYS A 2 5.28 -38.71 -11.42
C LYS A 2 6.18 -37.73 -12.20
N PRO A 3 7.26 -37.17 -11.60
CA PRO A 3 8.30 -36.46 -12.34
C PRO A 3 8.89 -37.41 -13.39
N GLY A 4 8.80 -37.05 -14.67
CA GLY A 4 9.12 -37.99 -15.74
C GLY A 4 9.30 -37.31 -17.09
N ILE A 5 10.01 -38.01 -17.97
CA ILE A 5 10.05 -37.72 -19.41
C ILE A 5 8.63 -37.87 -19.92
N ILE A 6 8.11 -36.87 -20.61
CA ILE A 6 6.78 -36.91 -21.22
C ILE A 6 6.88 -37.31 -22.68
N SER A 7 5.87 -38.02 -23.19
CA SER A 7 5.81 -38.35 -24.60
C SER A 7 5.46 -37.10 -25.43
N GLU A 8 5.77 -37.12 -26.72
CA GLU A 8 5.45 -36.02 -27.64
C GLU A 8 3.93 -35.83 -27.81
N TRP A 9 3.15 -36.90 -27.71
CA TRP A 9 1.68 -36.85 -27.75
C TRP A 9 1.08 -36.16 -26.52
N ASP A 10 1.57 -36.49 -25.32
CA ASP A 10 1.11 -35.83 -24.08
C ASP A 10 1.53 -34.35 -24.08
N TYR A 11 2.69 -34.04 -24.66
CA TYR A 11 3.18 -32.67 -24.81
C TYR A 11 2.25 -31.78 -25.64
N GLU A 12 1.69 -32.30 -26.74
CA GLU A 12 0.74 -31.56 -27.60
C GLU A 12 -0.56 -31.21 -26.85
N GLU A 13 -1.05 -32.07 -25.96
CA GLU A 13 -2.25 -31.78 -25.17
C GLU A 13 -2.02 -30.63 -24.17
N TYR A 14 -0.85 -30.59 -23.55
CA TYR A 14 -0.51 -29.55 -22.57
C TYR A 14 -0.19 -28.20 -23.20
N ILE A 15 0.42 -28.19 -24.39
CA ILE A 15 0.78 -26.93 -25.05
C ILE A 15 -0.45 -26.17 -25.56
N ASP A 16 -1.54 -26.88 -25.89
CA ASP A 16 -2.83 -26.25 -26.26
C ASP A 16 -3.48 -25.50 -25.11
N ARG A 17 -3.18 -25.88 -23.86
CA ARG A 17 -3.66 -25.22 -22.63
C ARG A 17 -2.66 -24.20 -22.09
N ALA A 18 -1.49 -24.04 -22.70
CA ALA A 18 -0.47 -23.12 -22.23
C ALA A 18 -0.93 -21.66 -22.40
N TYR A 19 -0.66 -20.86 -21.38
CA TYR A 19 -0.76 -19.41 -21.50
C TYR A 19 0.37 -18.99 -22.44
N GLY A 20 0.05 -18.44 -23.61
CA GLY A 20 1.05 -17.99 -24.59
C GLY A 20 1.85 -19.11 -25.28
N ARG A 21 2.00 -19.04 -26.61
CA ARG A 21 2.78 -20.05 -27.36
C ARG A 21 4.28 -19.83 -27.17
N GLY A 22 4.95 -20.73 -26.45
CA GLY A 22 6.32 -21.18 -26.79
C GLY A 22 7.53 -20.38 -26.27
N ALA A 23 7.38 -19.39 -25.39
CA ALA A 23 8.53 -18.70 -24.78
C ALA A 23 8.44 -18.52 -23.24
N ASP A 24 7.28 -18.77 -22.65
CA ASP A 24 6.91 -18.15 -21.38
C ASP A 24 7.63 -18.75 -20.16
N LEU A 25 8.11 -20.00 -20.23
CA LEU A 25 8.93 -20.54 -19.12
C LEU A 25 10.21 -19.71 -18.91
N LYS A 26 10.74 -19.02 -19.94
CA LYS A 26 11.92 -18.13 -19.81
C LYS A 26 11.66 -16.92 -18.92
N GLU A 27 10.40 -16.52 -18.82
CA GLU A 27 9.94 -15.35 -18.06
C GLU A 27 9.53 -15.74 -16.63
N THR A 28 9.60 -17.05 -16.30
CA THR A 28 9.32 -17.59 -14.96
C THR A 28 10.59 -17.78 -14.15
N LYS A 29 10.43 -17.87 -12.82
CA LYS A 29 11.47 -18.25 -11.85
C LYS A 29 12.03 -19.65 -12.08
N LEU A 30 11.34 -20.48 -12.86
CA LEU A 30 11.71 -21.87 -13.12
C LEU A 30 12.76 -22.04 -14.24
N TRP A 31 13.07 -20.96 -14.98
CA TRP A 31 14.02 -21.02 -16.09
C TRP A 31 15.43 -21.40 -15.63
N LYS A 32 16.08 -22.29 -16.38
CA LYS A 32 17.49 -22.65 -16.17
C LYS A 32 18.26 -22.55 -17.48
N PRO A 33 19.56 -22.16 -17.45
CA PRO A 33 20.38 -22.05 -18.66
C PRO A 33 20.49 -23.33 -19.50
N THR A 34 20.21 -24.48 -18.89
CA THR A 34 20.24 -25.79 -19.55
C THR A 34 19.00 -26.09 -20.39
N TYR A 35 17.97 -25.24 -20.34
CA TYR A 35 16.75 -25.41 -21.11
C TYR A 35 16.82 -24.59 -22.40
N GLU A 36 16.30 -25.13 -23.50
CA GLU A 36 16.28 -24.44 -24.80
C GLU A 36 14.91 -23.79 -25.06
N ARG A 37 13.82 -24.47 -24.65
CA ARG A 37 12.43 -24.01 -24.71
C ARG A 37 11.59 -24.67 -23.62
N GLY A 38 10.47 -24.07 -23.25
CA GLY A 38 9.56 -24.61 -22.25
C GLY A 38 8.31 -23.75 -22.13
N PHE A 39 7.32 -24.26 -21.39
CA PHE A 39 6.08 -23.55 -21.12
C PHE A 39 5.53 -23.93 -19.74
N VAL A 40 4.59 -23.12 -19.27
CA VAL A 40 3.75 -23.42 -18.12
C VAL A 40 2.28 -23.44 -18.53
N CYS A 41 1.50 -24.32 -17.93
CA CYS A 41 0.04 -24.35 -18.16
C CYS A 41 -0.69 -24.54 -16.83
N PRO A 42 -1.92 -24.00 -16.71
CA PRO A 42 -2.72 -24.17 -15.50
C PRO A 42 -3.09 -25.65 -15.31
N ASP A 43 -3.02 -26.11 -14.07
CA ASP A 43 -3.56 -27.40 -13.68
C ASP A 43 -5.05 -27.29 -13.29
N ASP A 44 -5.73 -28.42 -13.14
CA ASP A 44 -7.16 -28.45 -12.82
C ASP A 44 -7.48 -28.05 -11.36
N ASN A 45 -6.47 -27.79 -10.53
CA ASN A 45 -6.58 -27.45 -9.11
C ASN A 45 -6.12 -26.02 -8.80
N GLY A 46 -5.92 -25.17 -9.81
CA GLY A 46 -5.48 -23.77 -9.64
C GLY A 46 -3.97 -23.60 -9.41
N GLY A 47 -3.17 -24.66 -9.60
CA GLY A 47 -1.73 -24.63 -9.70
C GLY A 47 -1.24 -24.57 -11.14
N TRP A 48 0.07 -24.74 -11.32
CA TRP A 48 0.74 -24.64 -12.62
C TRP A 48 1.63 -25.85 -12.87
N LEU A 49 1.56 -26.41 -14.07
CA LEU A 49 2.45 -27.45 -14.56
C LEU A 49 3.56 -26.81 -15.39
N ALA A 50 4.81 -27.17 -15.14
CA ALA A 50 5.95 -26.63 -15.88
C ALA A 50 6.69 -27.71 -16.68
N PHE A 51 7.04 -27.39 -17.93
CA PHE A 51 7.70 -28.31 -18.86
C PHE A 51 8.86 -27.63 -19.59
N ALA A 52 9.99 -28.33 -19.73
CA ALA A 52 11.16 -27.82 -20.45
C ALA A 52 11.81 -28.85 -21.37
N TYR A 53 12.36 -28.39 -22.48
CA TYR A 53 13.24 -29.13 -23.38
C TYR A 53 14.70 -28.84 -23.04
N ASP A 54 15.47 -29.88 -22.74
CA ASP A 54 16.89 -29.78 -22.34
C ASP A 54 17.89 -29.95 -23.50
N GLY A 55 17.43 -29.80 -24.74
CA GLY A 55 18.22 -30.09 -25.95
C GLY A 55 18.19 -31.55 -26.39
N ARG A 56 17.54 -32.45 -25.61
CA ARG A 56 17.37 -33.86 -25.97
C ARG A 56 15.94 -34.33 -25.83
N ARG A 57 15.23 -33.92 -24.78
CA ARG A 57 13.89 -34.40 -24.47
C ARG A 57 13.08 -33.38 -23.68
N TYR A 58 11.76 -33.50 -23.76
CA TYR A 58 10.85 -32.77 -22.89
C TYR A 58 10.79 -33.42 -21.50
N ARG A 59 10.84 -32.58 -20.47
CA ARG A 59 10.79 -32.97 -19.06
C ARG A 59 9.66 -32.23 -18.38
N PHE A 60 8.84 -32.96 -17.63
CA PHE A 60 7.98 -32.37 -16.62
C PHE A 60 8.83 -31.94 -15.42
N LEU A 61 8.76 -30.67 -15.06
CA LEU A 61 9.54 -30.07 -13.99
C LEU A 61 8.82 -30.15 -12.64
N GLY A 62 7.49 -30.32 -12.63
CA GLY A 62 6.69 -30.38 -11.41
C GLY A 62 5.41 -29.55 -11.51
N THR A 63 4.64 -29.61 -10.42
CA THR A 63 3.47 -28.76 -10.17
C THR A 63 3.85 -27.70 -9.14
N TYR A 64 3.46 -26.46 -9.40
CA TYR A 64 3.90 -25.27 -8.68
C TYR A 64 2.70 -24.37 -8.35
N GLY A 65 2.79 -23.61 -7.26
CA GLY A 65 1.86 -22.51 -7.02
C GLY A 65 2.16 -21.31 -7.92
N PHE A 66 1.28 -20.31 -7.95
CA PHE A 66 1.51 -19.09 -8.74
C PHE A 66 2.84 -18.40 -8.36
N ASP A 67 3.08 -18.19 -7.06
CA ASP A 67 4.28 -17.50 -6.54
C ASP A 67 5.60 -18.26 -6.78
N ASP A 68 5.52 -19.57 -7.01
CA ASP A 68 6.68 -20.42 -7.35
C ASP A 68 7.07 -20.28 -8.83
N VAL A 69 6.12 -19.88 -9.69
CA VAL A 69 6.31 -19.76 -11.14
C VAL A 69 6.63 -18.33 -11.52
N PHE A 70 5.79 -17.39 -11.13
CA PHE A 70 5.90 -15.99 -11.54
C PHE A 70 6.49 -15.14 -10.42
N GLU A 71 7.13 -14.03 -10.79
CA GLU A 71 7.37 -12.96 -9.81
C GLU A 71 6.01 -12.49 -9.28
N PRO A 72 5.91 -12.15 -7.98
CA PRO A 72 4.70 -11.55 -7.46
C PRO A 72 4.40 -10.33 -8.33
N GLU A 73 3.15 -10.18 -8.78
CA GLU A 73 2.77 -8.94 -9.46
C GLU A 73 3.10 -7.78 -8.51
N GLU A 74 3.84 -6.80 -9.01
CA GLU A 74 4.02 -5.55 -8.27
C GLU A 74 2.63 -4.97 -8.04
N GLU A 75 2.24 -4.81 -6.78
CA GLU A 75 0.96 -4.21 -6.42
C GLU A 75 0.88 -2.83 -7.06
N ASP A 76 -0.20 -2.56 -7.81
CA ASP A 76 -0.41 -1.24 -8.41
C ASP A 76 -0.40 -0.20 -7.26
N PRO A 77 0.50 0.79 -7.30
CA PRO A 77 0.56 1.82 -6.27
C PRO A 77 -0.80 2.51 -6.05
N TYR A 78 -1.61 2.69 -7.08
CA TYR A 78 -2.94 3.30 -6.91
C TYR A 78 -3.90 2.38 -6.16
N GLU A 79 -3.87 1.07 -6.40
CA GLU A 79 -4.67 0.11 -5.63
C GLU A 79 -4.22 0.05 -4.17
N LYS A 80 -2.91 0.10 -3.92
CA LYS A 80 -2.32 0.21 -2.58
C LYS A 80 -2.80 1.47 -1.86
N ARG A 81 -2.79 2.62 -2.54
CA ARG A 81 -3.26 3.91 -2.00
C ARG A 81 -4.73 3.82 -1.60
N ASP A 82 -5.58 3.35 -2.50
CA ASP A 82 -7.03 3.24 -2.25
C ASP A 82 -7.33 2.30 -1.08
N ARG A 83 -6.62 1.17 -0.99
CA ARG A 83 -6.72 0.25 0.16
C ARG A 83 -6.34 0.95 1.46
N MET A 84 -5.17 1.59 1.53
CA MET A 84 -4.67 2.21 2.77
C MET A 84 -5.56 3.37 3.23
N LEU A 85 -6.11 4.17 2.30
CA LEU A 85 -7.08 5.22 2.64
C LEU A 85 -8.36 4.61 3.24
N ALA A 86 -8.89 3.55 2.64
CA ALA A 86 -10.06 2.85 3.18
C ALA A 86 -9.79 2.16 4.53
N GLU A 87 -8.56 1.69 4.77
CA GLU A 87 -8.13 1.15 6.07
C GLU A 87 -8.04 2.25 7.12
N ALA A 88 -7.49 3.42 6.77
CA ALA A 88 -7.43 4.57 7.66
C ALA A 88 -8.84 5.01 8.13
N ASP A 89 -9.81 5.08 7.23
CA ASP A 89 -11.20 5.42 7.56
C ASP A 89 -11.88 4.41 8.51
N ARG A 90 -11.54 3.12 8.38
CA ARG A 90 -12.11 2.06 9.23
C ARG A 90 -11.38 1.94 10.57
N ALA A 91 -10.15 2.43 10.66
CA ALA A 91 -9.35 2.35 11.87
C ALA A 91 -9.99 3.18 12.99
N SER A 92 -9.93 2.65 14.21
CA SER A 92 -10.51 3.32 15.36
C SER A 92 -9.57 4.38 15.92
N GLY A 93 -10.07 5.60 16.08
CA GLY A 93 -9.37 6.69 16.76
C GLY A 93 -8.02 7.06 16.10
N PRO A 94 -6.91 7.10 16.84
CA PRO A 94 -5.64 7.64 16.36
C PRO A 94 -4.89 6.72 15.38
N ASP A 95 -5.29 5.46 15.24
CA ASP A 95 -4.57 4.48 14.40
C ASP A 95 -4.68 4.79 12.91
N GLY A 96 -5.80 5.40 12.47
CA GLY A 96 -5.97 5.86 11.09
C GLY A 96 -4.95 6.91 10.68
N ILE A 97 -4.48 7.73 11.63
CA ILE A 97 -3.44 8.73 11.39
C ILE A 97 -2.09 8.07 11.10
N ASP A 98 -1.78 6.93 11.74
CA ASP A 98 -0.54 6.21 11.46
C ASP A 98 -0.55 5.61 10.04
N ILE A 99 -1.69 5.07 9.61
CA ILE A 99 -1.86 4.54 8.24
C ILE A 99 -1.69 5.64 7.21
N LEU A 100 -2.34 6.80 7.41
CA LEU A 100 -2.17 7.96 6.52
C LEU A 100 -0.72 8.45 6.49
N ARG A 101 -0.06 8.46 7.65
CA ARG A 101 1.35 8.85 7.76
C ARG A 101 2.26 7.88 7.01
N GLU A 102 2.02 6.59 7.14
CA GLU A 102 2.77 5.55 6.41
C GLU A 102 2.61 5.74 4.89
N LEU A 103 1.36 5.92 4.43
CA LEU A 103 1.06 6.21 3.03
C LEU A 103 1.76 7.49 2.54
N TYR A 104 1.79 8.54 3.36
CA TYR A 104 2.43 9.81 3.03
C TYR A 104 3.97 9.76 2.98
N LEU A 105 4.57 8.82 3.71
CA LEU A 105 6.01 8.56 3.74
C LEU A 105 6.44 7.49 2.72
N ASP A 106 5.49 6.88 2.03
CA ASP A 106 5.74 5.78 1.11
C ASP A 106 6.61 6.24 -0.08
N PRO A 107 7.68 5.50 -0.43
CA PRO A 107 8.52 5.82 -1.58
C PRO A 107 7.76 5.99 -2.89
N ASP A 108 6.68 5.23 -3.09
CA ASP A 108 5.89 5.25 -4.33
C ASP A 108 5.16 6.58 -4.53
N PHE A 109 4.85 7.30 -3.45
CA PHE A 109 4.15 8.60 -3.46
C PHE A 109 5.05 9.78 -3.08
N ARG A 110 6.35 9.55 -2.90
CA ARG A 110 7.30 10.54 -2.37
C ARG A 110 7.41 11.81 -3.23
N GLN A 111 7.05 11.72 -4.51
CA GLN A 111 7.00 12.87 -5.42
C GLN A 111 5.94 13.90 -5.03
N ASP A 112 4.88 13.47 -4.33
CA ASP A 112 3.77 14.31 -3.88
C ASP A 112 4.04 14.91 -2.48
N THR A 113 5.13 14.48 -1.83
CA THR A 113 5.49 14.86 -0.47
C THR A 113 6.50 16.01 -0.45
N THR A 114 6.16 17.13 0.19
CA THR A 114 7.08 18.27 0.31
C THR A 114 8.17 18.02 1.38
N PRO A 115 9.36 18.64 1.28
CA PRO A 115 10.40 18.50 2.31
C PRO A 115 9.97 18.91 3.72
N ILE A 116 9.11 19.93 3.82
CA ILE A 116 8.54 20.37 5.11
C ILE A 116 7.49 19.37 5.60
N GLY A 117 6.65 18.85 4.69
CA GLY A 117 5.69 17.78 5.00
C GLY A 117 6.36 16.52 5.56
N LEU A 118 7.50 16.09 4.97
CA LEU A 118 8.30 14.98 5.50
C LEU A 118 8.75 15.23 6.94
N ARG A 119 9.28 16.42 7.23
CA ARG A 119 9.72 16.77 8.58
C ARG A 119 8.57 16.75 9.58
N ILE A 120 7.39 17.22 9.19
CA ILE A 120 6.18 17.18 10.03
C ILE A 120 5.73 15.73 10.26
N ALA A 121 5.71 14.91 9.21
CA ALA A 121 5.38 13.50 9.30
C ALA A 121 6.38 12.71 10.18
N GLU A 122 7.64 13.13 10.26
CA GLU A 122 8.67 12.51 11.08
C GLU A 122 8.71 13.06 12.53
N ASP A 123 8.08 14.21 12.81
CA ASP A 123 8.10 14.85 14.13
C ASP A 123 7.06 14.25 15.10
N PRO A 124 7.49 13.58 16.20
CA PRO A 124 6.57 12.97 17.16
C PRO A 124 5.61 13.96 17.82
N ASP A 125 6.00 15.23 18.00
CA ASP A 125 5.10 16.24 18.58
C ASP A 125 3.96 16.60 17.62
N CYS A 126 4.27 16.66 16.32
CA CYS A 126 3.27 16.87 15.26
C CYS A 126 2.31 15.69 15.21
N ILE A 127 2.82 14.46 15.14
CA ILE A 127 1.97 13.25 15.09
C ILE A 127 1.07 13.15 16.32
N ARG A 128 1.62 13.43 17.51
CA ARG A 128 0.82 13.45 18.74
C ARG A 128 -0.27 14.52 18.70
N TRP A 129 0.04 15.73 18.20
CA TRP A 129 -0.96 16.78 18.07
C TRP A 129 -2.07 16.40 17.07
N ILE A 130 -1.71 15.86 15.91
CA ILE A 130 -2.67 15.42 14.87
C ILE A 130 -3.62 14.36 15.43
N LYS A 131 -3.09 13.37 16.16
CA LYS A 131 -3.90 12.34 16.81
C LYS A 131 -4.84 12.91 17.87
N ASP A 132 -4.34 13.80 18.72
CA ASP A 132 -5.15 14.42 19.78
C ASP A 132 -6.26 15.32 19.20
N TYR A 133 -5.96 16.01 18.09
CA TYR A 133 -6.90 16.84 17.34
C TYR A 133 -7.96 16.00 16.62
N TRP A 134 -7.56 14.94 15.92
CA TRP A 134 -8.50 14.04 15.25
C TRP A 134 -9.47 13.38 16.23
N ALA A 135 -8.96 12.90 17.37
CA ALA A 135 -9.80 12.36 18.44
C ALA A 135 -10.76 13.41 19.04
N TYR A 136 -10.42 14.70 18.97
CA TYR A 136 -11.32 15.78 19.36
C TYR A 136 -12.41 16.00 18.30
N VAL A 137 -12.05 16.05 17.02
CA VAL A 137 -12.99 16.21 15.89
C VAL A 137 -14.03 15.09 15.90
N GLN A 138 -13.61 13.82 15.96
CA GLN A 138 -14.52 12.67 16.01
C GLN A 138 -15.48 12.72 17.21
N TRP A 139 -14.97 13.20 18.36
CA TRP A 139 -15.79 13.35 19.56
C TRP A 139 -16.86 14.44 19.39
N ASN A 140 -16.52 15.54 18.72
CA ASN A 140 -17.37 16.71 18.58
C ASN A 140 -18.38 16.60 17.43
N GLU A 141 -17.97 15.99 16.31
CA GLU A 141 -18.80 15.88 15.10
C GLU A 141 -19.75 14.67 15.12
N HIS A 142 -19.55 13.72 16.03
CA HIS A 142 -20.45 12.58 16.24
C HIS A 142 -20.75 11.76 14.96
N GLY A 143 -19.74 11.57 14.09
CA GLY A 143 -19.86 10.86 12.83
C GLY A 143 -20.20 11.75 11.62
N ASN A 144 -20.21 13.08 11.80
CA ASN A 144 -20.33 14.05 10.70
C ASN A 144 -18.99 14.65 10.28
N GLU A 145 -17.88 14.21 10.87
CA GLU A 145 -16.54 14.59 10.44
C GLU A 145 -16.28 14.11 9.00
N ALA A 146 -15.43 14.85 8.27
CA ALA A 146 -14.92 14.41 6.97
C ALA A 146 -14.17 13.07 7.11
N SER A 147 -14.07 12.28 6.05
CA SER A 147 -13.29 11.04 6.12
C SER A 147 -11.78 11.33 6.18
N LEU A 148 -11.00 10.42 6.75
CA LEU A 148 -9.53 10.50 6.70
C LEU A 148 -9.04 10.37 5.25
N SER A 149 -9.75 9.64 4.41
CA SER A 149 -9.49 9.58 2.96
C SER A 149 -9.73 10.91 2.24
N GLU A 150 -10.66 11.75 2.70
CA GLU A 150 -10.91 13.08 2.12
C GLU A 150 -9.86 14.10 2.57
N ILE A 151 -9.45 14.02 3.84
CA ILE A 151 -8.46 14.95 4.42
C ILE A 151 -7.05 14.60 3.94
N GLU A 152 -6.74 13.30 3.87
CA GLU A 152 -5.42 12.71 3.70
C GLU A 152 -4.39 13.25 4.72
N PHE A 153 -3.15 12.75 4.72
CA PHE A 153 -2.14 13.29 5.64
C PHE A 153 -1.78 14.76 5.32
N GLY A 154 -1.91 15.14 4.04
CA GLY A 154 -1.63 16.50 3.56
C GLY A 154 -2.49 17.58 4.21
N GLY A 155 -3.76 17.28 4.53
CA GLY A 155 -4.63 18.22 5.24
C GLY A 155 -4.09 18.57 6.63
N PHE A 156 -3.62 17.57 7.39
CA PHE A 156 -3.03 17.80 8.71
C PHE A 156 -1.68 18.53 8.64
N VAL A 157 -0.89 18.27 7.60
CA VAL A 157 0.32 19.07 7.33
C VAL A 157 -0.05 20.54 7.14
N GLN A 158 -1.12 20.82 6.39
CA GLN A 158 -1.59 22.18 6.19
C GLN A 158 -2.08 22.83 7.47
N ASP A 159 -2.79 22.10 8.35
CA ASP A 159 -3.19 22.61 9.66
C ASP A 159 -1.98 23.02 10.52
N ILE A 160 -0.86 22.31 10.43
CA ILE A 160 0.38 22.71 11.12
C ILE A 160 0.99 23.98 10.50
N LEU A 161 1.00 24.08 9.16
CA LEU A 161 1.65 25.19 8.45
C LEU A 161 0.83 26.49 8.47
N ASP A 162 -0.48 26.39 8.35
CA ASP A 162 -1.46 27.47 8.44
C ASP A 162 -2.54 27.11 9.48
N PRO A 163 -2.30 27.40 10.76
CA PRO A 163 -3.13 26.90 11.86
C PRO A 163 -4.46 27.62 12.02
N SER A 164 -4.78 28.57 11.14
CA SER A 164 -5.92 29.49 11.28
C SER A 164 -7.24 28.73 11.42
N TYR A 165 -7.49 27.77 10.52
CA TYR A 165 -8.73 27.00 10.47
C TYR A 165 -8.89 26.09 11.70
N ALA A 166 -7.90 25.24 11.99
CA ALA A 166 -7.93 24.36 13.15
C ALA A 166 -8.02 25.13 14.48
N THR A 167 -7.37 26.30 14.57
CA THR A 167 -7.46 27.17 15.76
C THR A 167 -8.87 27.75 15.92
N GLU A 168 -9.49 28.23 14.83
CA GLU A 168 -10.86 28.75 14.85
C GLU A 168 -11.85 27.67 15.27
N TYR A 169 -11.71 26.45 14.74
CA TYR A 169 -12.54 25.31 15.11
C TYR A 169 -12.42 24.97 16.61
N LEU A 170 -11.19 24.85 17.13
CA LEU A 170 -10.92 24.56 18.54
C LEU A 170 -11.44 25.68 19.49
N LEU A 171 -11.37 26.94 19.05
CA LEU A 171 -11.69 28.10 19.87
C LEU A 171 -13.04 28.74 19.52
N CYS A 172 -13.92 28.01 18.83
CA CYS A 172 -15.20 28.54 18.34
C CYS A 172 -16.10 29.08 19.47
N ASN A 173 -15.96 28.56 20.69
CA ASN A 173 -16.72 28.98 21.87
C ASN A 173 -15.95 29.92 22.82
N PHE A 174 -14.83 30.50 22.39
CA PHE A 174 -14.03 31.38 23.26
C PHE A 174 -14.87 32.58 23.78
N PRO A 175 -14.81 32.92 25.09
CA PRO A 175 -13.88 32.44 26.13
C PRO A 175 -14.34 31.20 26.90
N PHE A 176 -15.42 30.54 26.50
CA PHE A 176 -16.00 29.38 27.19
C PHE A 176 -15.41 28.04 26.71
N SER A 177 -14.41 28.05 25.82
CA SER A 177 -13.67 26.86 25.40
C SER A 177 -13.10 26.10 26.60
N THR A 178 -13.12 24.79 26.50
CA THR A 178 -12.57 23.88 27.49
C THR A 178 -11.05 24.03 27.59
N LYS A 179 -10.49 23.59 28.73
CA LYS A 179 -9.04 23.55 28.89
C LYS A 179 -8.34 22.72 27.80
N ARG A 180 -8.94 21.59 27.39
CA ARG A 180 -8.39 20.71 26.35
C ARG A 180 -8.29 21.44 25.00
N GLU A 181 -9.32 22.18 24.62
CA GLU A 181 -9.35 22.97 23.37
C GLU A 181 -8.28 24.06 23.37
N MET A 182 -8.16 24.81 24.46
CA MET A 182 -7.14 25.84 24.61
C MET A 182 -5.72 25.24 24.58
N ASP A 183 -5.49 24.13 25.29
CA ASP A 183 -4.21 23.43 25.31
C ASP A 183 -3.83 22.90 23.90
N LEU A 184 -4.79 22.39 23.13
CA LEU A 184 -4.58 21.94 21.75
C LEU A 184 -4.24 23.11 20.82
N ALA A 185 -4.98 24.21 20.91
CA ALA A 185 -4.74 25.40 20.10
C ALA A 185 -3.38 26.04 20.39
N ASP A 186 -2.97 26.08 21.66
CA ASP A 186 -1.66 26.63 22.04
C ASP A 186 -0.51 25.74 21.59
N ARG A 187 -0.65 24.41 21.69
CA ARG A 187 0.32 23.46 21.12
C ARG A 187 0.45 23.64 19.60
N LEU A 188 -0.68 23.82 18.89
CA LEU A 188 -0.66 24.06 17.45
C LEU A 188 0.15 25.32 17.09
N LYS A 189 -0.07 26.43 17.79
CA LYS A 189 0.71 27.67 17.58
C LYS A 189 2.21 27.46 17.77
N VAL A 190 2.61 26.65 18.76
CA VAL A 190 4.03 26.33 19.00
C VAL A 190 4.59 25.50 17.86
N LEU A 191 3.85 24.51 17.37
CA LEU A 191 4.26 23.69 16.22
C LEU A 191 4.35 24.53 14.94
N SER A 192 3.32 25.32 14.62
CA SER A 192 3.33 26.20 13.45
C SER A 192 4.56 27.11 13.43
N ARG A 193 4.88 27.79 14.55
CA ARG A 193 6.10 28.62 14.65
C ARG A 193 7.41 27.87 14.41
N ARG A 194 7.46 26.56 14.69
CA ARG A 194 8.63 25.71 14.44
C ARG A 194 8.86 25.49 12.93
N TYR A 195 7.81 25.56 12.12
CA TYR A 195 7.81 25.19 10.71
C TYR A 195 7.59 26.36 9.74
N SER A 196 7.02 27.48 10.20
CA SER A 196 6.81 28.70 9.41
C SER A 196 8.03 29.66 9.39
N GLY A 197 9.19 29.21 9.89
CA GLY A 197 10.43 30.00 10.03
C GLY A 197 11.42 29.83 8.89
#